data_AF-A0A7W8S7Y5-F1
#
_entry.id   AF-A0A7W8S7Y5-F1
#
_cell.length_a   1.000
_cell.length_b   1.000
_cell.length_c   1.000
_cell.angle_alpha   90.00
_cell.angle_beta   90.00
_cell.angle_gamma   90.00
#
_symmetry.space_group_name_H-M   'P 1'
#
loop_
_entity.id
_entity.type
_entity.pdbx_description
1 polymer ?
#
loop_
_entity_poly.entity_id
_entity_poly.type
_entity_poly.pdbx_seq_one_letter_code
_entity_poly.pdbx_strand_id
1 'polypeptide(L)'
;MLEFSKVPVKILHLNIRTELHGDEEKTAVDIKLGFDLPNHALDQLSPTLRPSLYTASDDPDLLGPDAEHMTHVKNPQLGTLHWAGEFAPVGLHLHTGNGRGTKGDLLFTDATFGKLAILVKEGGTCSCMARAQVLPNPDETAKLVGLLKHEIPASLNSSDAVDVKAEKPDDDDE
;
A
#
# COMPACT_ATOMS: atom_id res chain seq x y z
N MET A 1 -3.04 9.56 2.48
CA MET A 1 -2.91 8.18 1.95
C MET A 1 -1.42 7.87 1.82
N LEU A 2 -1.00 6.59 1.88
CA LEU A 2 0.40 6.21 1.61
C LEU A 2 0.81 6.51 0.16
N GLU A 3 1.98 7.10 0.01
CA GLU A 3 2.71 7.33 -1.23
C GLU A 3 4.12 6.73 -1.09
N PHE A 4 4.60 6.06 -2.13
CA PHE A 4 5.96 5.54 -2.18
C PHE A 4 6.48 5.43 -3.61
N SER A 5 7.81 5.47 -3.77
CA SER A 5 8.46 5.42 -5.07
C SER A 5 9.53 4.33 -5.12
N LYS A 6 9.41 3.43 -6.10
CA LYS A 6 10.35 2.33 -6.37
C LYS A 6 10.68 1.47 -5.14
N VAL A 7 9.68 1.20 -4.31
CA VAL A 7 9.81 0.29 -3.18
C VAL A 7 9.73 -1.15 -3.67
N PRO A 8 10.54 -2.09 -3.18
CA PRO A 8 10.37 -3.51 -3.44
C PRO A 8 9.01 -3.99 -2.92
N VAL A 9 8.15 -4.43 -3.83
CA VAL A 9 6.81 -4.93 -3.53
C VAL A 9 6.67 -6.35 -4.04
N LYS A 10 6.21 -7.25 -3.18
CA LYS A 10 5.90 -8.63 -3.52
C LYS A 10 4.44 -8.76 -3.94
N ILE A 11 4.21 -9.39 -5.10
CA ILE A 11 2.87 -9.78 -5.53
C ILE A 11 2.48 -11.09 -4.84
N LEU A 12 1.74 -11.00 -3.74
CA LEU A 12 1.43 -12.15 -2.88
C LEU A 12 0.32 -13.02 -3.47
N HIS A 13 -0.69 -12.39 -4.07
CA HIS A 13 -1.86 -13.06 -4.61
C HIS A 13 -2.50 -12.22 -5.71
N LEU A 14 -3.14 -12.89 -6.66
CA LEU A 14 -3.95 -12.28 -7.71
C LEU A 14 -5.31 -12.95 -7.72
N ASN A 15 -6.37 -12.16 -7.75
CA ASN A 15 -7.73 -12.64 -7.96
C ASN A 15 -8.31 -11.95 -9.19
N ILE A 16 -8.61 -12.73 -10.23
CA ILE A 16 -9.16 -12.25 -11.49
C ILE A 16 -10.69 -12.43 -11.42
N ARG A 17 -11.43 -11.37 -11.73
CA ARG A 17 -12.89 -11.40 -11.79
C ARG A 17 -13.39 -10.64 -13.02
N THR A 18 -14.64 -10.90 -13.38
CA THR A 18 -15.37 -10.10 -14.34
C THR A 18 -16.22 -9.09 -13.58
N GLU A 19 -16.20 -7.83 -13.99
CA GLU A 19 -17.06 -6.76 -13.47
C GLU A 19 -17.86 -6.14 -14.61
N LEU A 20 -19.10 -5.73 -14.30
CA LEU A 20 -19.90 -4.90 -15.20
C LEU A 20 -19.49 -3.44 -15.01
N HIS A 21 -19.15 -2.80 -16.11
CA HIS A 21 -18.87 -1.37 -16.15
C HIS A 21 -19.88 -0.71 -17.10
N GLY A 22 -21.04 -0.36 -16.55
CA GLY A 22 -22.24 -0.10 -17.36
C GLY A 22 -22.78 -1.40 -17.92
N ASP A 23 -22.92 -1.47 -19.25
CA ASP A 23 -23.41 -2.66 -19.97
C ASP A 23 -22.27 -3.57 -20.48
N GLU A 24 -21.00 -3.22 -20.23
CA GLU A 24 -19.82 -3.97 -20.70
C GLU A 24 -19.19 -4.80 -19.58
N GLU A 25 -18.87 -6.05 -19.87
CA GLU A 25 -18.03 -6.89 -19.01
C GLU A 25 -16.55 -6.53 -19.20
N LYS A 26 -15.89 -6.17 -18.10
CA LYS A 26 -14.44 -5.90 -18.05
C LYS A 26 -13.74 -6.84 -17.07
N THR A 27 -12.50 -7.18 -17.38
CA THR A 27 -11.64 -7.92 -16.47
C THR A 27 -11.15 -6.97 -15.38
N ALA A 28 -11.40 -7.33 -14.12
CA ALA A 28 -10.82 -6.69 -12.96
C ALA A 28 -9.87 -7.64 -12.24
N VAL A 29 -8.77 -7.10 -11.73
CA VAL A 29 -7.77 -7.88 -10.99
C VAL A 29 -7.51 -7.25 -9.63
N ASP A 30 -7.73 -8.03 -8.57
CA ASP A 30 -7.28 -7.71 -7.22
C ASP A 30 -5.86 -8.22 -7.01
N ILE A 31 -4.95 -7.30 -6.78
CA ILE A 31 -3.55 -7.56 -6.52
C ILE A 31 -3.31 -7.41 -5.02
N LYS A 32 -2.92 -8.50 -4.35
CA LYS A 32 -2.47 -8.47 -2.97
C LYS A 32 -0.98 -8.17 -2.94
N LEU A 33 -0.61 -7.00 -2.43
CA LEU A 33 0.75 -6.49 -2.34
C LEU A 33 1.30 -6.69 -0.93
N GLY A 34 2.58 -7.03 -0.80
CA GLY A 34 3.31 -7.02 0.46
C GLY A 34 4.61 -6.22 0.31
N PHE A 35 4.87 -5.29 1.23
CA PHE A 35 6.01 -4.39 1.16
C PHE A 35 6.36 -3.83 2.53
N ASP A 36 7.63 -3.44 2.72
CA ASP A 36 8.11 -2.83 3.96
C ASP A 36 8.38 -1.35 3.73
N LEU A 37 7.95 -0.51 4.69
CA LEU A 37 8.18 0.93 4.69
C LEU A 37 8.88 1.36 5.99
N PRO A 38 9.61 2.47 5.98
CA PRO A 38 10.06 3.11 7.21
C PRO A 38 8.84 3.65 7.99
N ASN A 39 8.93 3.67 9.32
CA ASN A 39 7.82 4.04 10.18
C ASN A 39 7.26 5.47 9.95
N HIS A 40 8.05 6.41 9.43
CA HIS A 40 7.59 7.75 9.09
C HIS A 40 6.56 7.77 7.95
N ALA A 41 6.46 6.69 7.16
CA ALA A 41 5.38 6.53 6.20
C ALA A 41 4.00 6.52 6.86
N LEU A 42 3.90 6.13 8.14
CA LEU A 42 2.66 6.17 8.90
C LEU A 42 2.11 7.59 9.09
N ASP A 43 2.98 8.61 9.05
CA ASP A 43 2.58 10.01 9.20
C ASP A 43 1.70 10.47 8.01
N GLN A 44 1.82 9.81 6.86
CA GLN A 44 1.00 10.06 5.66
C GLN A 44 -0.44 9.51 5.78
N LEU A 45 -0.67 8.60 6.74
CA LEU A 45 -1.99 8.10 7.08
C LEU A 45 -2.62 8.96 8.17
N SER A 46 -1.87 9.23 9.23
CA SER A 46 -2.24 10.17 10.28
C SER A 46 -0.99 10.66 11.02
N PRO A 47 -0.85 11.96 11.29
CA PRO A 47 0.29 12.53 12.04
C PRO A 47 0.47 11.93 13.44
N THR A 48 -0.59 11.35 14.02
CA THR A 48 -0.55 10.77 15.37
C THR A 48 -0.27 9.26 15.37
N LEU A 49 -0.29 8.60 14.21
CA LEU A 49 -0.21 7.15 14.14
C LEU A 49 1.18 6.64 14.52
N ARG A 50 2.25 7.15 13.90
CA ARG A 50 3.62 6.79 14.27
C ARG A 50 3.91 7.00 15.77
N PRO A 51 3.64 8.18 16.38
CA PRO A 51 3.93 8.36 17.79
C PRO A 51 3.05 7.55 18.74
N SER A 52 1.88 7.07 18.29
CA SER A 52 1.08 6.12 19.08
C SER A 52 1.67 4.71 19.12
N LEU A 53 2.46 4.33 18.11
CA LEU A 53 2.98 2.96 17.94
C LEU A 53 4.46 2.83 18.29
N TYR A 54 5.23 3.90 18.14
CA TYR A 54 6.67 3.91 18.38
C TYR A 54 7.07 4.85 19.52
N THR A 55 8.24 4.63 20.08
CA THR A 55 8.95 5.55 20.98
C THR A 55 10.42 5.62 20.60
N ALA A 56 11.07 6.75 20.93
CA ALA A 56 12.52 6.84 20.87
C ALA A 56 13.15 5.88 21.90
N SER A 57 14.42 5.56 21.70
CA SER A 57 15.18 4.84 22.72
C SER A 57 15.35 5.69 23.97
N ASP A 58 15.17 5.06 25.13
CA ASP A 58 15.45 5.70 26.42
C ASP A 58 16.92 5.46 26.83
N ASP A 59 17.70 4.71 26.03
CA ASP A 59 19.09 4.36 26.31
C ASP A 59 20.06 5.43 25.79
N PRO A 60 20.67 6.24 26.70
CA PRO A 60 21.55 7.33 26.32
C PRO A 60 22.81 6.92 25.56
N ASP A 61 23.23 5.64 25.65
CA ASP A 61 24.38 5.13 24.92
C ASP A 61 24.05 4.75 23.45
N LEU A 62 22.76 4.53 23.15
CA LEU A 62 22.23 4.32 21.79
C LEU A 62 21.74 5.62 21.14
N LEU A 63 21.65 6.71 21.90
CA LEU A 63 21.36 8.05 21.40
C LEU A 63 22.60 8.62 20.69
N GLY A 64 22.84 8.14 19.46
CA GLY A 64 23.66 8.87 18.50
C GLY A 64 23.05 10.26 18.16
N PRO A 65 23.50 10.92 17.08
CA PRO A 65 22.93 12.22 16.65
C PRO A 65 21.42 12.19 16.35
N ASP A 66 20.81 11.00 16.33
CA ASP A 66 19.43 10.71 15.96
C ASP A 66 18.55 10.34 17.17
N ALA A 67 18.74 11.00 18.31
CA ALA A 67 18.03 10.70 19.57
C ALA A 67 16.49 10.74 19.47
N GLU A 68 15.94 11.40 18.45
CA GLU A 68 14.49 11.49 18.19
C GLU A 68 13.96 10.32 17.32
N HIS A 69 14.81 9.39 16.89
CA HIS A 69 14.40 8.28 16.04
C HIS A 69 13.55 7.27 16.82
N MET A 70 12.25 7.24 16.49
CA MET A 70 11.26 6.41 17.15
C MET A 70 11.34 4.94 16.69
N THR A 71 12.34 4.18 17.13
CA THR A 71 12.61 2.83 16.61
C THR A 71 11.99 1.70 17.42
N HIS A 72 11.56 1.95 18.66
CA HIS A 72 11.00 0.93 19.55
C HIS A 72 9.48 0.87 19.49
N VAL A 73 8.91 -0.34 19.49
CA VAL A 73 7.46 -0.55 19.45
C VAL A 73 6.89 -0.47 20.87
N LYS A 74 5.91 0.42 21.08
CA LYS A 74 5.29 0.64 22.41
C LYS A 74 4.46 -0.55 22.88
N ASN A 75 3.67 -1.14 21.98
CA ASN A 75 2.71 -2.21 22.31
C ASN A 75 2.88 -3.42 21.38
N PRO A 76 3.93 -4.24 21.53
CA PRO A 76 4.22 -5.36 20.61
C PRO A 76 3.10 -6.40 20.50
N GLN A 77 2.25 -6.51 21.53
CA GLN A 77 1.11 -7.45 21.57
C GLN A 77 -0.10 -6.99 20.76
N LEU A 78 -0.12 -5.75 20.25
CA LEU A 78 -1.25 -5.19 19.49
C LEU A 78 -1.49 -5.92 18.15
N GLY A 79 -0.50 -6.66 17.65
CA GLY A 79 -0.61 -7.43 16.42
C GLY A 79 -0.73 -6.55 15.18
N THR A 80 -1.45 -7.05 14.17
CA THR A 80 -1.63 -6.34 12.89
C THR A 80 -2.80 -5.36 12.96
N LEU A 81 -2.51 -4.10 12.66
CA LEU A 81 -3.49 -3.03 12.55
C LEU A 81 -4.10 -2.99 11.16
N HIS A 82 -5.40 -2.78 11.08
CA HIS A 82 -6.10 -2.61 9.81
C HIS A 82 -6.55 -1.16 9.64
N TRP A 83 -6.21 -0.57 8.51
CA TRP A 83 -6.66 0.75 8.12
C TRP A 83 -7.97 0.61 7.32
N ALA A 84 -9.03 1.25 7.80
CA ALA A 84 -10.37 1.10 7.24
C ALA A 84 -10.56 1.80 5.88
N GLY A 85 -9.83 2.90 5.67
CA GLY A 85 -9.94 3.73 4.47
C GLY A 85 -9.66 2.96 3.18
N GLU A 86 -10.35 3.36 2.13
CA GLU A 86 -10.19 2.83 0.78
C GLU A 86 -10.10 4.01 -0.18
N PHE A 87 -9.08 4.03 -1.02
CA PHE A 87 -8.69 5.22 -1.75
C PHE A 87 -8.71 5.00 -3.25
N ALA A 88 -9.34 5.92 -3.97
CA ALA A 88 -9.39 5.94 -5.43
C ALA A 88 -9.59 7.38 -5.94
N PRO A 89 -9.15 7.70 -7.17
CA PRO A 89 -8.24 6.91 -7.99
C PRO A 89 -6.81 6.97 -7.44
N VAL A 90 -6.04 5.91 -7.60
CA VAL A 90 -4.60 5.88 -7.25
C VAL A 90 -3.76 5.41 -8.43
N GLY A 91 -2.60 6.03 -8.61
CA GLY A 91 -1.62 5.62 -9.62
C GLY A 91 -0.74 4.49 -9.10
N LEU A 92 -0.89 3.28 -9.64
CA LEU A 92 0.01 2.15 -9.38
C LEU A 92 0.92 1.90 -10.58
N HIS A 93 2.23 2.00 -10.35
CA HIS A 93 3.25 1.72 -11.36
C HIS A 93 4.13 0.55 -10.90
N LEU A 94 4.04 -0.57 -11.61
CA LEU A 94 4.92 -1.73 -11.43
C LEU A 94 6.07 -1.64 -12.43
N HIS A 95 7.29 -1.42 -11.93
CA HIS A 95 8.50 -1.23 -12.75
C HIS A 95 9.06 -2.58 -13.17
N THR A 96 8.47 -3.17 -14.20
CA THR A 96 8.83 -4.51 -14.73
C THR A 96 9.80 -4.45 -15.92
N GLY A 97 10.08 -3.26 -16.43
CA GLY A 97 11.04 -3.01 -17.49
C GLY A 97 12.49 -3.23 -17.05
N ASN A 98 13.39 -3.30 -18.04
CA ASN A 98 14.83 -3.53 -17.85
C ASN A 98 15.62 -2.28 -17.38
N GLY A 99 14.95 -1.32 -16.74
CA GLY A 99 15.56 -0.08 -16.25
C GLY A 99 15.87 0.98 -17.32
N ARG A 100 15.61 0.72 -18.61
CA ARG A 100 15.71 1.72 -19.70
C ARG A 100 14.31 2.20 -20.13
N GLY A 101 13.78 3.17 -19.38
CA GLY A 101 12.48 3.79 -19.63
C GLY A 101 11.30 2.96 -19.13
N THR A 102 10.08 3.38 -19.47
CA THR A 102 8.81 2.75 -19.01
C THR A 102 8.35 1.60 -19.92
N LYS A 103 9.14 1.23 -20.93
CA LYS A 103 8.76 0.23 -21.91
C LYS A 103 8.72 -1.15 -21.25
N GLY A 104 7.51 -1.71 -21.14
CA GLY A 104 7.28 -3.01 -20.54
C GLY A 104 6.81 -2.96 -19.10
N ASP A 105 6.76 -1.78 -18.48
CA ASP A 105 6.13 -1.55 -17.18
C ASP A 105 4.61 -1.77 -17.25
N LEU A 106 3.99 -1.98 -16.09
CA LEU A 106 2.55 -1.93 -15.92
C LEU A 106 2.18 -0.63 -15.20
N LEU A 107 1.38 0.20 -15.84
CA LEU A 107 0.93 1.48 -15.30
C LEU A 107 -0.59 1.48 -15.23
N PHE A 108 -1.12 1.59 -14.02
CA PHE A 108 -2.54 1.70 -13.74
C PHE A 108 -2.80 3.07 -13.12
N THR A 109 -3.43 3.97 -13.87
CA THR A 109 -3.70 5.34 -13.41
C THR A 109 -4.96 5.45 -12.54
N ASP A 110 -5.83 4.45 -12.62
CA ASP A 110 -7.12 4.42 -11.93
C ASP A 110 -7.27 3.08 -11.19
N ALA A 111 -6.45 2.92 -10.16
CA ALA A 111 -6.55 1.79 -9.24
C ALA A 111 -7.33 2.19 -7.99
N THR A 112 -7.93 1.20 -7.33
CA THR A 112 -8.48 1.36 -5.97
C THR A 112 -7.55 0.67 -4.97
N PHE A 113 -7.11 1.39 -3.94
CA PHE A 113 -6.21 0.86 -2.92
C PHE A 113 -6.88 0.81 -1.55
N GLY A 114 -6.84 -0.36 -0.92
CA GLY A 114 -7.49 -0.56 0.38
C GLY A 114 -7.04 -1.84 1.05
N LYS A 115 -7.78 -2.24 2.09
CA LYS A 115 -7.45 -3.41 2.94
C LYS A 115 -6.00 -3.34 3.44
N LEU A 116 -5.53 -2.14 3.77
CA LEU A 116 -4.19 -1.92 4.26
C LEU A 116 -4.07 -2.50 5.67
N ALA A 117 -3.17 -3.46 5.84
CA ALA A 117 -2.81 -4.09 7.09
C ALA A 117 -1.34 -3.75 7.39
N ILE A 118 -1.08 -3.32 8.62
CA ILE A 118 0.20 -2.77 9.08
C ILE A 118 0.66 -3.58 10.29
N LEU A 119 1.85 -4.16 10.19
CA LEU A 119 2.56 -4.77 11.30
C LEU A 119 3.82 -3.95 11.58
N VAL A 120 3.85 -3.29 12.74
CA VAL A 120 5.01 -2.54 13.21
C VAL A 120 6.10 -3.50 13.73
N LYS A 121 7.36 -3.16 13.48
CA LYS A 121 8.53 -3.95 13.89
C LYS A 121 9.53 -3.07 14.63
N GLU A 122 10.28 -3.67 15.53
CA GLU A 122 11.47 -3.04 16.11
C GLU A 122 12.43 -2.55 15.01
N GLY A 123 13.15 -1.48 15.29
CA GLY A 123 14.06 -0.85 14.33
C GLY A 123 13.37 0.13 13.36
N GLY A 124 12.13 0.52 13.64
CA GLY A 124 11.44 1.59 12.90
C GLY A 124 10.97 1.20 11.49
N THR A 125 10.65 -0.07 11.26
CA THR A 125 10.09 -0.58 10.00
C THR A 125 8.65 -1.05 10.20
N CYS A 126 7.76 -0.78 9.25
CA CYS A 126 6.43 -1.40 9.20
C CYS A 126 6.30 -2.32 7.98
N SER A 127 5.83 -3.54 8.21
CA SER A 127 5.35 -4.41 7.13
C SER A 127 3.93 -4.06 6.78
N CYS A 128 3.72 -3.76 5.52
CA CYS A 128 2.44 -3.42 4.95
C CYS A 128 1.96 -4.53 4.02
N MET A 129 0.66 -4.78 4.08
CA MET A 129 -0.04 -5.62 3.14
C MET A 129 -1.27 -4.86 2.67
N ALA A 130 -1.48 -4.76 1.37
CA ALA A 130 -2.59 -4.00 0.83
C ALA A 130 -3.17 -4.67 -0.41
N ARG A 131 -4.37 -4.24 -0.81
CA ARG A 131 -5.00 -4.61 -2.05
C ARG A 131 -4.98 -3.42 -2.99
N ALA A 132 -4.50 -3.64 -4.22
CA ALA A 132 -4.75 -2.75 -5.35
C ALA A 132 -5.71 -3.44 -6.32
N GLN A 133 -6.82 -2.79 -6.66
CA GLN A 133 -7.76 -3.27 -7.67
C GLN A 133 -7.54 -2.48 -8.95
N VAL A 134 -7.40 -3.18 -10.07
CA VAL A 134 -7.09 -2.59 -11.38
C VAL A 134 -7.98 -3.19 -12.46
N LEU A 135 -8.15 -2.46 -13.56
CA LEU A 135 -8.86 -2.89 -14.77
C LEU A 135 -7.86 -3.10 -15.93
N PRO A 136 -7.06 -4.18 -15.91
CA PRO A 136 -6.04 -4.42 -16.92
C PRO A 136 -6.65 -4.90 -18.24
N ASN A 137 -5.96 -4.64 -19.34
CA ASN A 137 -6.22 -5.32 -20.60
C ASN A 137 -5.68 -6.78 -20.59
N PRO A 138 -5.95 -7.61 -21.62
CA PRO A 138 -5.51 -9.00 -21.64
C PRO A 138 -3.98 -9.18 -21.55
N ASP A 139 -3.19 -8.33 -22.20
CA ASP A 139 -1.73 -8.41 -22.18
C ASP A 139 -1.17 -8.05 -20.80
N GLU A 140 -1.73 -7.03 -20.16
CA GLU A 140 -1.40 -6.63 -18.79
C GLU A 140 -1.77 -7.71 -17.78
N THR A 141 -2.93 -8.36 -17.97
CA THR A 141 -3.37 -9.50 -17.14
C THR A 141 -2.38 -10.65 -17.23
N ALA A 142 -1.95 -11.03 -18.44
CA ALA A 142 -0.97 -12.09 -18.64
C ALA A 142 0.37 -11.75 -17.96
N LYS A 143 0.83 -10.50 -18.05
CA LYS A 143 2.02 -10.03 -17.35
C LYS A 143 1.87 -10.10 -15.83
N LEU A 144 0.74 -9.63 -15.27
CA LEU A 144 0.47 -9.72 -13.84
C LEU A 144 0.56 -11.16 -13.34
N VAL A 145 -0.06 -12.11 -14.04
CA VAL A 145 0.02 -13.54 -13.70
C VAL A 145 1.47 -14.03 -13.68
N GLY A 146 2.30 -13.61 -14.63
CA GLY A 146 3.73 -13.92 -14.65
C GLY A 146 4.54 -13.33 -13.49
N LEU A 147 4.03 -12.28 -12.83
CA LEU A 147 4.68 -11.63 -11.68
C LEU A 147 4.24 -12.20 -10.33
N LEU A 148 3.30 -13.15 -10.31
CA LEU A 148 2.82 -13.74 -9.06
C LEU A 148 3.98 -14.35 -8.27
N LYS A 149 4.07 -14.00 -6.98
CA LYS A 149 5.14 -14.35 -6.03
C LYS A 149 6.51 -13.72 -6.29
N HIS A 150 6.66 -12.90 -7.35
CA HIS A 150 7.85 -12.11 -7.57
C HIS A 150 7.83 -10.82 -6.74
N GLU A 151 9.03 -10.33 -6.45
CA GLU A 151 9.26 -9.00 -5.89
C GLU A 151 9.73 -8.09 -7.01
N ILE A 152 9.09 -6.93 -7.13
CA ILE A 152 9.35 -5.93 -8.17
C ILE A 152 9.31 -4.53 -7.55
N PRO A 153 10.11 -3.58 -8.06
CA PRO A 153 9.95 -2.19 -7.63
C PRO A 153 8.58 -1.67 -8.06
N ALA A 154 7.86 -1.03 -7.15
CA ALA A 154 6.60 -0.37 -7.43
C ALA A 154 6.59 1.07 -6.90
N SER A 155 5.81 1.91 -7.55
CA SER A 155 5.46 3.24 -7.06
C SER A 155 3.94 3.32 -6.90
N LEU A 156 3.51 4.01 -5.83
CA LEU A 156 2.12 4.31 -5.55
C LEU A 156 2.00 5.83 -5.43
N ASN A 157 1.22 6.45 -6.30
CA ASN A 157 0.91 7.86 -6.27
C ASN A 157 -0.55 8.05 -5.83
N SER A 158 -0.78 8.94 -4.87
CA SER A 158 -2.09 9.23 -4.30
C SER A 158 -2.49 10.70 -4.40
N SER A 159 -1.93 11.47 -5.35
CA SER A 159 -2.15 12.91 -5.46
C SER A 159 -3.63 13.28 -5.65
N ASP A 160 -4.36 12.49 -6.41
CA ASP A 160 -5.78 12.71 -6.73
C ASP A 160 -6.73 11.79 -5.93
N ALA A 161 -6.19 11.01 -4.99
CA ALA A 161 -6.94 9.98 -4.30
C ALA A 161 -7.82 10.54 -3.19
N VAL A 162 -9.09 10.12 -3.15
CA VAL A 162 -10.03 10.41 -2.07
C VAL A 162 -10.39 9.13 -1.32
N ASP A 163 -10.74 9.24 -0.04
CA ASP A 163 -11.26 8.09 0.72
C ASP A 163 -12.71 7.82 0.33
N VAL A 164 -12.93 6.82 -0.52
CA VAL A 164 -14.26 6.48 -1.05
C VAL A 164 -15.17 5.83 -0.02
N LYS A 165 -14.66 5.53 1.19
CA LYS A 165 -15.48 5.08 2.32
C LYS A 165 -15.89 6.20 3.27
N ALA A 166 -15.21 7.34 3.24
CA ALA A 166 -15.53 8.45 4.12
C ALA A 166 -16.83 9.19 3.70
N GLU A 167 -17.28 9.02 2.46
CA GLU A 167 -18.42 9.75 1.87
C GLU A 167 -19.77 9.02 1.92
N LYS A 168 -19.90 7.90 2.66
CA LYS A 168 -21.25 7.39 2.98
C LYS A 168 -21.71 8.06 4.26
N PRO A 169 -22.60 9.08 4.22
CA PRO A 169 -23.37 9.39 5.40
C PRO A 169 -24.13 8.12 5.79
N ASP A 170 -24.15 7.83 7.10
CA ASP A 170 -25.05 6.83 7.67
C ASP A 170 -26.50 7.29 7.43
N ASP A 171 -27.02 7.07 6.22
CA ASP A 171 -28.46 7.03 5.98
C ASP A 171 -28.91 5.60 6.30
N ASP A 172 -29.92 5.53 7.17
CA ASP A 172 -30.70 4.36 7.61
C ASP A 172 -30.26 3.68 8.91
N ASP A 173 -30.68 4.26 10.03
CA ASP A 173 -31.31 3.53 11.14
C ASP A 173 -32.53 4.37 11.63
N GLU A 174 -33.69 4.19 10.97
CA GLU A 174 -35.03 4.48 11.53
C GLU A 174 -35.60 3.25 12.26
#